data_AF-A0A8B8FA05-F1
#
_entry.id   AF-A0A8B8FA05-F1
#
_cell.length_a   1.000
_cell.length_b   1.000
_cell.length_c   1.000
_cell.angle_alpha   90.00
_cell.angle_beta   90.00
_cell.angle_gamma   90.00
#
_symmetry.space_group_name_H-M   'P 1'
#
loop_
_entity.id
_entity.type
_entity.pdbx_description
1 polymer ?
#
loop_
_entity_poly.entity_id
_entity_poly.type
_entity_poly.pdbx_seq_one_letter_code
_entity_poly.pdbx_strand_id
1 'polypeptide(L)'
;MHSNKNIDYFKQLLSSQNKESVIFEKKVTIPNKALEASYKVAELIVENKKPHTIGESLILPACSEIVRIMFGNEAEAEIKKIPLSNNTIRRRVQDMSEDIEKKCGGKN
;
A
#
# COMPACT_ATOMS: atom_id res chain seq x y z
N MET A 1 35.41 -27.45 -19.27
CA MET A 1 35.84 -27.40 -17.85
C MET A 1 34.65 -26.91 -17.02
N HIS A 2 33.90 -27.81 -16.39
CA HIS A 2 32.73 -27.44 -15.60
C HIS A 2 33.19 -26.81 -14.28
N SER A 3 32.97 -25.51 -14.14
CA SER A 3 33.29 -24.79 -12.91
C SER A 3 32.53 -25.40 -11.74
N ASN A 4 33.28 -25.99 -10.82
CA ASN A 4 32.82 -26.43 -9.51
C ASN A 4 32.36 -25.20 -8.73
N LYS A 5 31.13 -24.72 -8.99
CA LYS A 5 30.49 -23.68 -8.17
C LYS A 5 30.30 -24.31 -6.80
N ASN A 6 31.20 -23.96 -5.89
CA ASN A 6 31.27 -24.50 -4.55
C ASN A 6 29.91 -24.30 -3.85
N ILE A 7 29.46 -25.30 -3.09
CA ILE A 7 28.21 -25.28 -2.31
C ILE A 7 28.05 -23.99 -1.49
N ASP A 8 29.16 -23.41 -1.03
CA ASP A 8 29.18 -22.17 -0.26
C ASP A 8 28.73 -20.95 -1.07
N TYR A 9 29.00 -20.91 -2.38
CA TYR A 9 28.49 -19.87 -3.27
C TYR A 9 26.96 -19.89 -3.33
N PHE A 10 26.36 -21.07 -3.47
CA PHE A 10 24.90 -21.21 -3.52
C PHE A 10 24.25 -20.91 -2.16
N LYS A 11 24.87 -21.30 -1.04
CA LYS A 11 24.43 -20.91 0.30
C LYS A 11 24.44 -19.39 0.49
N GLN A 12 25.50 -18.72 0.04
CA GLN A 12 25.60 -17.27 0.11
C GLN A 12 24.54 -16.59 -0.75
N LEU A 13 24.34 -17.05 -1.99
CA LEU A 13 23.33 -16.50 -2.91
C LEU A 13 21.91 -16.65 -2.35
N LEU A 14 21.55 -17.82 -1.79
CA LEU A 14 20.27 -18.04 -1.13
C LEU A 14 20.10 -17.13 0.09
N SER A 15 21.15 -16.94 0.88
CA SER A 15 21.11 -16.02 2.03
C SER A 15 20.89 -14.57 1.60
N SER A 16 21.45 -14.15 0.46
CA SER A 16 21.26 -12.81 -0.11
C SER A 16 19.85 -12.64 -0.64
N GLN A 17 19.33 -13.61 -1.42
CA GLN A 17 17.95 -13.57 -1.92
C GLN A 17 16.90 -13.55 -0.80
N ASN A 18 17.10 -14.34 0.25
CA ASN A 18 16.19 -14.35 1.41
C ASN A 18 16.23 -13.03 2.19
N LYS A 19 17.38 -12.35 2.24
CA LYS A 19 17.46 -11.00 2.84
C LYS A 19 16.70 -9.99 1.99
N GLU A 20 16.86 -10.05 0.67
CA GLU A 20 16.14 -9.18 -0.26
C GLU A 20 14.62 -9.40 -0.20
N SER A 21 14.17 -10.66 -0.12
CA SER A 21 12.73 -10.97 0.01
C SER A 21 12.15 -10.44 1.32
N VAL A 22 12.84 -10.60 2.45
CA VAL A 22 12.39 -10.06 3.74
C VAL A 22 12.36 -8.53 3.74
N ILE A 23 13.33 -7.88 3.10
CA ILE A 23 13.34 -6.42 2.93
C ILE A 23 12.16 -5.98 2.06
N PHE A 24 11.88 -6.71 0.98
CA PHE A 24 10.75 -6.45 0.10
C PHE A 24 9.42 -6.63 0.82
N GLU A 25 9.23 -7.74 1.55
CA GLU A 25 8.05 -7.99 2.38
C GLU A 25 7.81 -6.86 3.37
N LYS A 26 8.86 -6.40 4.07
CA LYS A 26 8.76 -5.27 5.01
C LYS A 26 8.41 -3.95 4.31
N LYS A 27 8.88 -3.73 3.08
CA LYS A 27 8.55 -2.55 2.28
C LYS A 27 7.14 -2.61 1.68
N VAL A 28 6.62 -3.81 1.43
CA VAL A 28 5.31 -4.04 0.80
C VAL A 28 4.20 -4.24 1.85
N THR A 29 4.55 -4.61 3.08
CA THR A 29 3.59 -4.76 4.17
C THR A 29 3.09 -3.38 4.59
N ILE A 30 1.90 -3.04 4.10
CA ILE A 30 1.15 -1.86 4.52
C ILE A 30 0.60 -2.14 5.92
N PRO A 31 0.80 -1.26 6.91
CA PRO A 31 0.18 -1.42 8.23
C PRO A 31 -1.35 -1.53 8.11
N ASN A 32 -1.99 -2.42 8.88
CA ASN A 32 -3.45 -2.64 8.80
C ASN A 32 -4.26 -1.33 8.94
N LYS A 33 -3.84 -0.42 9.83
CA LYS A 33 -4.47 0.90 9.99
C LYS A 33 -4.30 1.80 8.76
N ALA A 34 -3.15 1.75 8.09
CA ALA A 34 -2.91 2.50 6.86
C ALA A 34 -3.73 1.95 5.69
N LEU A 35 -3.92 0.62 5.65
CA LEU A 35 -4.81 -0.04 4.70
C LEU A 35 -6.26 0.39 4.92
N GLU A 36 -6.76 0.33 6.15
CA GLU A 36 -8.11 0.76 6.52
C GLU A 36 -8.35 2.23 6.15
N ALA A 37 -7.41 3.12 6.49
CA ALA A 37 -7.46 4.53 6.11
C ALA A 37 -7.51 4.72 4.59
N SER A 38 -6.76 3.95 3.81
CA SER A 38 -6.78 3.99 2.34
C SER A 38 -8.15 3.66 1.76
N TYR A 39 -8.82 2.61 2.27
CA TYR A 39 -10.19 2.29 1.85
C TYR A 39 -11.18 3.40 2.20
N LYS A 40 -11.09 3.97 3.40
CA LYS A 40 -11.97 5.07 3.81
C LYS A 40 -11.79 6.34 2.98
N VAL A 41 -10.56 6.68 2.62
CA VAL A 41 -10.32 7.79 1.69
C VAL A 41 -10.85 7.48 0.29
N ALA A 42 -10.69 6.25 -0.20
CA ALA A 42 -11.23 5.85 -1.50
C ALA A 42 -12.77 5.93 -1.55
N GLU A 43 -13.45 5.48 -0.49
CA GLU A 43 -14.91 5.61 -0.32
C GLU A 43 -15.34 7.09 -0.43
N LEU A 44 -14.72 7.97 0.37
CA LEU A 44 -15.01 9.42 0.35
C LEU A 44 -14.79 10.06 -1.02
N ILE A 45 -13.72 9.69 -1.74
CA ILE A 45 -13.42 10.20 -3.09
C ILE A 45 -14.56 9.84 -4.06
N VAL A 46 -15.03 8.59 -4.03
CA VAL A 46 -16.08 8.10 -4.93
C VAL A 46 -17.44 8.71 -4.56
N GLU A 47 -17.80 8.74 -3.29
CA GLU A 47 -19.04 9.35 -2.81
C GLU A 47 -19.16 10.82 -3.25
N ASN A 48 -18.05 11.54 -3.24
CA ASN A 48 -17.98 12.95 -3.67
C ASN A 48 -17.69 13.11 -5.17
N LYS A 49 -17.72 12.02 -5.96
CA LYS A 49 -17.48 11.99 -7.42
C LYS A 49 -16.19 12.71 -7.83
N LYS A 50 -15.13 12.56 -7.04
CA LYS A 50 -13.82 13.18 -7.30
C LYS A 50 -12.92 12.25 -8.10
N PRO A 51 -11.97 12.79 -8.88
CA PRO A 51 -11.00 11.97 -9.59
C PRO A 51 -10.09 11.24 -8.59
N HIS A 52 -9.69 10.01 -8.90
CA HIS A 52 -8.82 9.20 -8.04
C HIS A 52 -7.45 9.84 -7.77
N THR A 53 -6.97 10.69 -8.69
CA THR A 53 -5.72 11.44 -8.57
C THR A 53 -5.72 12.42 -7.39
N ILE A 54 -6.88 12.81 -6.87
CA ILE A 54 -6.97 13.76 -5.74
C ILE A 54 -6.32 13.21 -4.46
N GLY A 55 -6.26 11.88 -4.32
CA GLY A 55 -5.62 11.20 -3.20
C GLY A 55 -4.13 11.56 -3.10
N GLU A 56 -3.39 11.42 -4.19
CA GLU A 56 -1.96 11.72 -4.26
C GLU A 56 -1.66 13.20 -4.48
N SER A 57 -2.50 13.92 -5.22
CA SER A 57 -2.21 15.31 -5.60
C SER A 57 -2.56 16.32 -4.52
N LEU A 58 -3.47 16.00 -3.60
CA LEU A 58 -3.96 16.96 -2.61
C LEU A 58 -4.19 16.37 -1.22
N ILE A 59 -4.94 15.28 -1.10
CA ILE A 59 -5.35 14.74 0.22
C ILE A 59 -4.13 14.32 1.04
N LEU A 60 -3.24 13.51 0.46
CA LEU A 60 -2.03 13.06 1.16
C LEU A 60 -1.11 14.23 1.54
N PRO A 61 -0.75 15.17 0.64
CA PRO A 61 0.01 16.37 1.01
C PRO A 61 -0.63 17.20 2.12
N ALA A 62 -1.95 17.45 2.03
CA ALA A 62 -2.65 18.26 3.01
C ALA A 62 -2.66 17.60 4.40
N CYS A 63 -2.97 16.31 4.48
CA CYS A 63 -2.93 15.57 5.74
C CYS A 63 -1.51 15.51 6.32
N SER A 64 -0.50 15.29 5.47
CA SER A 64 0.92 15.30 5.87
C SER A 64 1.27 16.63 6.54
N GLU A 65 0.93 17.75 5.91
CA GLU A 65 1.26 19.08 6.42
C GLU A 65 0.53 19.40 7.72
N ILE A 66 -0.76 19.11 7.82
CA ILE A 66 -1.54 19.29 9.05
C ILE A 66 -0.93 18.48 10.19
N VAL A 67 -0.64 17.19 9.96
CA VAL A 67 -0.10 16.32 11.00
C VAL A 67 1.30 16.73 11.40
N ARG A 68 2.13 17.16 10.44
CA ARG A 68 3.48 17.68 10.72
C ARG A 68 3.44 18.90 11.63
N ILE A 69 2.56 19.86 11.34
CA ILE A 69 2.41 21.10 12.11
C ILE A 69 1.88 20.79 13.52
N MET A 70 0.89 19.92 13.62
CA MET A 70 0.17 19.67 14.88
C MET A 70 0.86 18.65 15.80
N PHE A 71 1.52 17.65 15.23
CA PHE A 71 1.99 16.45 15.95
C PHE A 71 3.47 16.11 15.67
N GLY A 72 4.15 16.85 14.81
CA GLY A 72 5.56 16.67 14.50
C GLY A 72 5.86 15.71 13.34
N ASN A 73 7.14 15.58 13.02
CA ASN A 73 7.63 14.87 11.83
C ASN A 73 7.47 13.34 11.96
N GLU A 74 7.56 12.81 13.18
CA GLU A 74 7.41 11.38 13.44
C GLU A 74 5.99 10.90 13.13
N ALA A 75 4.99 11.69 13.52
CA ALA A 75 3.59 11.41 13.20
C ALA A 75 3.31 11.55 11.70
N GLU A 76 3.93 12.54 11.04
CA GLU A 76 3.81 12.73 9.60
C GLU A 76 4.35 11.54 8.79
N ALA A 77 5.45 10.93 9.24
CA ALA A 77 6.01 9.75 8.59
C ALA A 77 5.04 8.56 8.58
N GLU A 78 4.17 8.43 9.58
CA GLU A 78 3.12 7.40 9.60
C GLU A 78 2.00 7.68 8.59
N ILE A 79 1.62 8.94 8.38
CA ILE A 79 0.62 9.33 7.38
C ILE A 79 1.09 9.01 5.96
N LYS A 80 2.38 9.23 5.67
CA LYS A 80 2.98 8.90 4.36
C LYS A 80 2.93 7.42 4.01
N LYS A 81 2.70 6.52 4.97
CA LYS A 81 2.53 5.08 4.73
C LYS A 81 1.15 4.73 4.16
N ILE A 82 0.19 5.65 4.21
CA ILE A 82 -1.16 5.42 3.67
C ILE A 82 -1.08 5.42 2.14
N PRO A 83 -1.44 4.30 1.47
CA PRO A 83 -1.33 4.23 0.03
C PRO A 83 -2.53 4.94 -0.61
N LEU A 84 -2.33 6.18 -1.08
CA LEU A 84 -3.35 7.01 -1.73
C LEU A 84 -3.04 7.32 -3.20
N SER A 85 -2.12 6.56 -3.83
CA SER A 85 -1.83 6.73 -5.26
C SER A 85 -3.08 6.51 -6.11
N ASN A 86 -3.14 7.15 -7.29
CA ASN A 86 -4.25 7.00 -8.23
C ASN A 86 -4.58 5.51 -8.50
N ASN A 87 -3.54 4.70 -8.71
CA ASN A 87 -3.69 3.26 -8.95
C ASN A 87 -4.21 2.51 -7.73
N THR A 88 -3.78 2.89 -6.52
CA THR A 88 -4.29 2.28 -5.29
C THR A 88 -5.76 2.60 -5.10
N ILE A 89 -6.14 3.88 -5.21
CA ILE A 89 -7.53 4.30 -5.04
C ILE A 89 -8.42 3.59 -6.05
N ARG A 90 -8.02 3.54 -7.33
CA ARG A 90 -8.74 2.77 -8.36
C ARG A 90 -8.95 1.31 -7.95
N ARG A 91 -7.91 0.63 -7.47
CA ARG A 91 -8.01 -0.76 -7.01
C ARG A 91 -8.97 -0.90 -5.83
N ARG A 92 -8.92 0.01 -4.85
CA ARG A 92 -9.82 -0.07 -3.68
C ARG A 92 -11.27 0.09 -4.06
N VAL A 93 -11.56 0.96 -5.01
CA VAL A 93 -12.90 1.12 -5.57
C VAL A 93 -13.37 -0.16 -6.25
N GLN A 94 -12.52 -0.77 -7.07
CA GLN A 94 -12.84 -2.05 -7.70
C GLN A 94 -13.06 -3.17 -6.67
N ASP A 95 -12.18 -3.30 -5.67
CA ASP A 95 -12.31 -4.28 -4.60
C ASP A 95 -13.66 -4.14 -3.88
N MET A 96 -14.07 -2.90 -3.56
CA MET A 96 -15.35 -2.62 -2.91
C MET A 96 -16.54 -2.97 -3.81
N SER A 97 -16.48 -2.67 -5.11
CA SER A 97 -17.53 -3.05 -6.06
C SER A 97 -17.67 -4.57 -6.15
N GLU A 98 -16.57 -5.30 -6.29
CA GLU A 98 -16.58 -6.77 -6.36
C GLU A 98 -17.11 -7.41 -5.07
N ASP A 99 -16.82 -6.82 -3.90
CA ASP A 99 -17.33 -7.30 -2.62
C ASP A 99 -18.85 -7.11 -2.50
N ILE A 100 -19.38 -5.97 -2.96
CA ILE A 100 -20.83 -5.72 -3.03
C ILE A 100 -21.50 -6.73 -3.98
N GLU A 101 -20.93 -6.94 -5.16
CA GLU A 101 -21.45 -7.90 -6.14
C GLU A 101 -21.49 -9.33 -5.59
N LYS A 102 -20.44 -9.77 -4.89
CA LYS A 102 -20.41 -11.10 -4.25
C LYS A 102 -21.45 -11.22 -3.13
N LYS A 103 -21.63 -10.17 -2.34
CA LYS A 103 -22.63 -10.14 -1.25
C LYS A 103 -24.07 -10.15 -1.77
N CYS A 104 -24.34 -9.49 -2.89
CA CYS A 104 -25.67 -9.43 -3.49
C CYS A 104 -25.94 -10.58 -4.49
N GLY A 105 -24.92 -11.18 -5.08
CA GLY A 105 -25.02 -12.27 -6.06
C GLY A 105 -25.14 -13.67 -5.47
N GLY A 106 -25.23 -13.79 -4.13
CA GLY A 106 -25.42 -15.06 -3.45
C GLY A 106 -26.89 -15.50 -3.41
N LYS A 107 -27.22 -16.46 -4.29
CA LYS A 107 -28.45 -17.27 -4.45
C LYS A 107 -29.43 -16.79 -5.54
N ASN A 108 -29.18 -17.27 -6.75
CA ASN A 108 -30.20 -17.88 -7.61
C ASN A 108 -29.73 -19.28 -7.98
#